data_AF-A0A198A8H8-F1
#
_entry.id   AF-A0A198A8H8-F1
#
_cell.length_a   1.000
_cell.length_b   1.000
_cell.length_c   1.000
_cell.angle_alpha   90.00
_cell.angle_beta   90.00
_cell.angle_gamma   90.00
#
_symmetry.space_group_name_H-M   'P 1'
#
loop_
_entity.id
_entity.type
_entity.pdbx_description
1 polymer ?
#
loop_
_entity_poly.entity_id
_entity_poly.type
_entity_poly.pdbx_seq_one_letter_code
_entity_poly.pdbx_strand_id
1 'polypeptide(L)'
;MGLGDYQFILYPFGNEPNMTEDEIEFVGFNNFDFAQAVEELQNSIYIINDPSSKSYFSFDNECYFIYNDGTYKVEIELNSGTLAEKAEDISVRTNIYKEEGNITEALRICRLLCDSLNLCCWSMKLRRTIDLNNVNDVVNVVSHYNKLSNRS
;
A
#
# COMPACT_ATOMS: atom_id res chain seq x y z
N MET A 1 9.56 -3.82 10.39
CA MET A 1 8.73 -2.59 10.32
C MET A 1 9.53 -1.40 10.83
N GLY A 2 9.73 -0.36 10.02
CA GLY A 2 10.29 0.91 10.50
C GLY A 2 9.35 1.53 11.53
N LEU A 3 9.89 2.07 12.61
CA LEU A 3 9.12 2.56 13.78
C LEU A 3 8.12 3.69 13.46
N GLY A 4 8.12 4.23 12.24
CA GLY A 4 7.32 5.38 11.83
C GLY A 4 6.45 5.21 10.60
N ASP A 5 6.19 3.99 10.11
CA ASP A 5 5.45 3.84 8.85
C ASP A 5 4.00 3.44 9.08
N TYR A 6 3.11 3.98 8.24
CA TYR A 6 1.74 3.50 8.10
C TYR A 6 1.67 2.68 6.80
N GLN A 7 1.53 1.37 6.94
CA GLN A 7 1.52 0.43 5.84
C GLN A 7 0.11 -0.15 5.65
N PHE A 8 -0.30 -0.19 4.38
CA PHE A 8 -1.40 -0.98 3.89
C PHE A 8 -0.87 -2.12 3.03
N ILE A 9 -1.52 -3.27 3.11
CA ILE A 9 -1.28 -4.39 2.20
C ILE A 9 -2.57 -4.64 1.44
N LEU A 10 -2.49 -4.56 0.11
CA LEU A 10 -3.58 -4.87 -0.78
C LEU A 10 -3.44 -6.31 -1.23
N TYR A 11 -4.49 -7.10 -1.08
CA TYR A 11 -4.47 -8.53 -1.36
C TYR A 11 -5.73 -8.95 -2.12
N PRO A 12 -5.69 -9.97 -2.99
CA PRO A 12 -6.82 -10.41 -3.78
C PRO A 12 -8.09 -10.67 -2.97
N PHE A 13 -9.22 -10.19 -3.46
CA PHE A 13 -10.53 -10.53 -2.90
C PHE A 13 -10.72 -12.06 -2.88
N GLY A 14 -11.20 -12.60 -1.77
CA GLY A 14 -11.37 -14.04 -1.56
C GLY A 14 -10.17 -14.77 -0.95
N ASN A 15 -9.01 -14.11 -0.82
CA ASN A 15 -7.95 -14.57 0.08
C ASN A 15 -8.26 -14.10 1.51
N GLU A 16 -7.67 -14.77 2.51
CA GLU A 16 -7.90 -14.48 3.93
C GLU A 16 -6.59 -14.10 4.65
N PRO A 17 -6.60 -13.06 5.49
CA PRO A 17 -5.45 -12.71 6.31
C PRO A 17 -5.21 -13.78 7.39
N ASN A 18 -3.99 -14.32 7.43
CA ASN A 18 -3.51 -15.24 8.45
C ASN A 18 -2.34 -14.59 9.20
N MET A 19 -2.60 -14.10 10.42
CA MET A 19 -1.56 -13.50 11.27
C MET A 19 -0.85 -14.57 12.10
N THR A 20 0.47 -14.59 12.02
CA THR A 20 1.35 -15.30 12.95
C THR A 20 2.00 -14.31 13.93
N GLU A 21 2.86 -14.78 14.83
CA GLU A 21 3.55 -13.92 15.81
C GLU A 21 4.48 -12.89 15.15
N ASP A 22 5.04 -13.24 13.99
CA ASP A 22 6.08 -12.43 13.34
C ASP A 22 5.62 -11.82 12.00
N GLU A 23 4.62 -12.41 11.31
CA GLU A 23 4.28 -12.06 9.93
C GLU A 23 2.76 -12.13 9.65
N ILE A 24 2.35 -11.45 8.57
CA ILE A 24 1.01 -11.59 7.99
C ILE A 24 1.14 -12.28 6.64
N GLU A 25 0.36 -13.32 6.44
CA GLU A 25 0.19 -13.98 5.14
C GLU A 25 -1.25 -13.80 4.65
N PHE A 26 -1.46 -13.76 3.33
CA PHE A 26 -2.79 -13.70 2.73
C PHE A 26 -3.06 -15.01 2.00
N VAL A 27 -3.72 -15.95 2.69
CA VAL A 27 -3.90 -17.33 2.25
C VAL A 27 -5.08 -17.42 1.28
N GLY A 28 -4.84 -17.99 0.11
CA GLY A 28 -5.86 -18.27 -0.89
C GLY A 28 -5.24 -18.59 -2.25
N PHE A 29 -6.08 -18.75 -3.28
CA PHE A 29 -5.65 -19.10 -4.64
C PHE A 29 -5.73 -17.93 -5.61
N ASN A 30 -6.25 -16.79 -5.17
CA ASN A 30 -6.45 -15.63 -6.02
C ASN A 30 -5.16 -14.81 -6.10
N ASN A 31 -4.97 -14.17 -7.25
CA ASN A 31 -3.83 -13.33 -7.63
C ASN A 31 -4.38 -12.21 -8.54
N PHE A 32 -3.59 -11.16 -8.74
CA PHE A 32 -3.90 -10.10 -9.70
C PHE A 32 -2.82 -10.00 -10.78
N ASP A 33 -3.17 -9.38 -11.91
CA ASP A 33 -2.27 -9.18 -13.03
C ASP A 33 -1.28 -8.05 -12.70
N PHE A 34 0.01 -8.37 -12.76
CA PHE A 34 1.07 -7.42 -12.46
C PHE A 34 1.12 -6.27 -13.48
N ALA A 35 0.96 -6.57 -14.77
CA ALA A 35 1.00 -5.55 -15.83
C ALA A 35 -0.19 -4.59 -15.69
N GLN A 36 -1.36 -5.08 -15.33
CA GLN A 36 -2.52 -4.24 -15.03
C GLN A 36 -2.21 -3.32 -13.83
N ALA A 37 -1.61 -3.82 -12.75
CA ALA A 37 -1.24 -2.99 -11.61
C ALA A 37 -0.25 -1.88 -11.99
N VAL A 38 0.74 -2.19 -12.84
CA VAL A 38 1.70 -1.21 -13.37
C VAL A 38 0.99 -0.16 -14.23
N GLU A 39 0.07 -0.56 -15.11
CA GLU A 39 -0.70 0.36 -15.95
C GLU A 39 -1.51 1.35 -15.10
N GLU A 40 -2.22 0.87 -14.09
CA GLU A 40 -2.99 1.70 -13.16
C GLU A 40 -2.10 2.74 -12.43
N LEU A 41 -0.90 2.33 -12.03
CA LEU A 41 0.06 3.24 -11.39
C LEU A 41 0.61 4.28 -12.37
N GLN A 42 0.97 3.88 -13.59
CA GLN A 42 1.54 4.75 -14.62
C GLN A 42 0.54 5.76 -15.19
N ASN A 43 -0.77 5.50 -15.06
CA ASN A 43 -1.82 6.45 -15.41
C ASN A 43 -1.81 7.73 -14.55
N SER A 44 -1.11 7.73 -13.41
CA SER A 44 -0.92 8.91 -12.56
C SER A 44 0.38 9.64 -12.88
N ILE A 45 0.30 10.92 -13.26
CA ILE A 45 1.47 11.77 -13.53
C ILE A 45 2.41 11.95 -12.33
N TYR A 46 1.91 11.70 -11.11
CA TYR A 46 2.67 11.84 -9.87
C TYR A 46 3.29 10.53 -9.40
N ILE A 47 2.99 9.40 -10.05
CA ILE A 47 3.57 8.10 -9.69
C ILE A 47 4.65 7.76 -10.70
N ILE A 48 5.87 7.55 -10.21
CA ILE A 48 7.03 7.20 -11.02
C ILE A 48 7.68 5.92 -10.50
N ASN A 49 8.21 5.12 -11.42
CA ASN A 49 9.13 4.04 -11.08
C ASN A 49 10.52 4.67 -10.88
N ASP A 50 10.90 4.92 -9.63
CA ASP A 50 12.22 5.44 -9.27
C ASP A 50 12.86 4.56 -8.18
N PRO A 51 13.60 3.52 -8.58
CA PRO A 51 14.26 2.62 -7.65
C PRO A 51 15.39 3.30 -6.86
N SER A 52 15.91 4.44 -7.32
CA SER A 52 16.99 5.16 -6.63
C SER A 52 16.49 5.94 -5.42
N SER A 53 15.19 6.26 -5.38
CA SER A 53 14.54 6.97 -4.29
C SER A 53 14.00 6.05 -3.19
N LYS A 54 14.28 4.75 -3.27
CA LYS A 54 13.90 3.76 -2.27
C LYS A 54 14.44 4.14 -0.89
N SER A 55 13.54 4.31 0.07
CA SER A 55 13.95 4.40 1.47
C SER A 55 14.14 3.03 2.15
N TYR A 56 13.76 1.93 1.47
CA TYR A 56 13.91 0.56 1.96
C TYR A 56 14.70 -0.32 0.98
N PHE A 57 15.71 -1.02 1.50
CA PHE A 57 16.62 -1.87 0.73
C PHE A 57 16.04 -3.23 0.33
N SER A 58 14.82 -3.57 0.77
CA SER A 58 14.21 -4.90 0.57
C SER A 58 13.44 -5.05 -0.74
N PHE A 59 13.32 -3.98 -1.54
CA PHE A 59 12.45 -3.96 -2.70
C PHE A 59 13.21 -4.34 -3.97
N ASP A 60 12.60 -5.13 -4.86
CA ASP A 60 13.10 -5.27 -6.23
C ASP A 60 12.90 -3.97 -7.03
N ASN A 61 13.89 -3.59 -7.85
CA ASN A 61 13.88 -2.29 -8.55
C ASN A 61 12.70 -2.14 -9.49
N GLU A 62 12.33 -3.20 -10.18
CA GLU A 62 11.26 -3.18 -11.18
C GLU A 62 9.86 -3.06 -10.54
N CYS A 63 9.72 -3.40 -9.26
CA CYS A 63 8.45 -3.46 -8.55
C CYS A 63 8.16 -2.25 -7.66
N TYR A 64 9.01 -1.23 -7.70
CA TYR A 64 8.92 -0.10 -6.79
C TYR A 64 8.50 1.20 -7.48
N PHE A 65 7.51 1.86 -6.88
CA PHE A 65 6.94 3.11 -7.36
C PHE A 65 6.83 4.11 -6.22
N ILE A 66 6.90 5.39 -6.56
CA ILE A 66 6.71 6.49 -5.63
C ILE A 66 5.66 7.43 -6.20
N TYR A 67 4.62 7.70 -5.41
CA TYR A 67 3.84 8.92 -5.56
C TYR A 67 4.61 10.10 -4.98
N ASN A 68 4.78 11.18 -5.75
CA ASN A 68 5.36 12.43 -5.27
C ASN A 68 4.76 13.64 -6.02
N ASP A 69 4.00 14.48 -5.32
CA ASP A 69 3.43 15.72 -5.86
C ASP A 69 4.25 16.99 -5.51
N GLY A 70 5.45 16.79 -4.96
CA GLY A 70 6.33 17.84 -4.47
C GLY A 70 6.10 18.22 -3.01
N THR A 71 4.96 17.83 -2.42
CA THR A 71 4.65 18.03 -1.00
C THR A 71 4.62 16.71 -0.25
N TYR A 72 3.96 15.71 -0.82
CA TYR A 72 3.72 14.42 -0.20
C TYR A 72 4.38 13.28 -0.98
N LYS A 73 4.78 12.24 -0.25
CA LYS A 73 5.37 11.01 -0.75
C LYS A 73 4.67 9.79 -0.19
N VAL A 74 4.34 8.87 -1.10
CA VAL A 74 3.82 7.53 -0.77
C VAL A 74 4.62 6.53 -1.56
N GLU A 75 5.15 5.53 -0.87
CA GLU A 75 5.87 4.43 -1.50
C GLU A 75 4.92 3.28 -1.81
N ILE A 76 5.15 2.62 -2.92
CA ILE A 76 4.32 1.54 -3.43
C ILE A 76 5.26 0.43 -3.89
N GLU A 77 5.03 -0.77 -3.40
CA GLU A 77 5.78 -1.97 -3.77
C GLU A 77 4.80 -3.05 -4.23
N LEU A 78 5.05 -3.61 -5.40
CA LEU A 78 4.36 -4.81 -5.88
C LEU A 78 5.16 -6.04 -5.44
N ASN A 79 4.68 -6.76 -4.41
CA ASN A 79 5.40 -7.91 -3.88
C ASN A 79 5.23 -9.12 -4.79
N SER A 80 6.37 -9.76 -5.10
CA SER A 80 6.49 -11.05 -5.77
C SER A 80 5.49 -11.30 -6.90
N GLY A 81 5.82 -10.74 -8.07
CA GLY A 81 5.73 -11.47 -9.32
C GLY A 81 7.09 -11.27 -9.98
N THR A 82 7.82 -12.35 -10.29
CA THR A 82 8.75 -12.22 -11.42
C THR A 82 7.90 -11.75 -12.61
N LEU A 83 8.46 -11.06 -13.59
CA LEU A 83 7.79 -10.55 -14.80
C LEU A 83 6.86 -11.57 -15.55
N ALA A 84 6.71 -12.80 -15.06
CA ALA A 84 5.68 -13.78 -15.38
C ALA A 84 4.35 -13.56 -14.58
N GLU A 85 3.61 -12.55 -15.03
CA GLU A 85 2.13 -12.45 -15.08
C GLU A 85 1.30 -12.30 -13.78
N LYS A 86 1.70 -12.80 -12.62
CA LYS A 86 0.84 -12.77 -11.41
C LYS A 86 1.55 -12.24 -10.16
N ALA A 87 0.84 -11.42 -9.41
CA ALA A 87 1.29 -10.89 -8.12
C ALA A 87 0.30 -11.24 -6.99
N GLU A 88 0.84 -11.30 -5.77
CA GLU A 88 0.13 -11.78 -4.58
C GLU A 88 -0.35 -10.64 -3.69
N ASP A 89 0.45 -9.58 -3.54
CA ASP A 89 0.07 -8.41 -2.77
C ASP A 89 0.75 -7.12 -3.25
N ILE A 90 0.18 -5.98 -2.84
CA ILE A 90 0.75 -4.65 -3.03
C ILE A 90 0.92 -4.01 -1.66
N SER A 91 2.12 -3.54 -1.36
CA SER A 91 2.40 -2.78 -0.16
C SER A 91 2.40 -1.28 -0.46
N VAL A 92 1.50 -0.52 0.18
CA VAL A 92 1.45 0.95 0.11
C VAL A 92 1.87 1.53 1.45
N ARG A 93 2.89 2.40 1.47
CA ARG A 93 3.52 2.92 2.69
C ARG A 93 3.61 4.44 2.66
N THR A 94 3.24 5.06 3.77
CA THR A 94 3.51 6.48 4.04
C THR A 94 4.20 6.64 5.38
N ASN A 95 5.11 7.61 5.48
CA ASN A 95 5.82 7.89 6.73
C ASN A 95 4.94 8.74 7.66
N ILE A 96 4.74 8.32 8.90
CA ILE A 96 3.90 9.00 9.90
C ILE A 96 4.57 10.26 10.46
N TYR A 97 5.90 10.30 10.52
CA TYR A 97 6.67 11.32 11.24
C TYR A 97 7.38 12.33 10.34
N LYS A 98 7.26 12.19 9.03
CA LYS A 98 7.77 13.18 8.09
C LYS A 98 6.63 14.04 7.55
N GLU A 99 6.93 15.31 7.31
CA GLU A 99 6.00 16.26 6.69
C GLU A 99 5.56 15.81 5.29
N GLU A 100 6.41 15.04 4.60
CA GLU A 100 6.08 14.44 3.30
C GLU A 100 5.09 13.27 3.39
N GLY A 101 4.74 12.78 4.58
CA GLY A 101 3.77 11.69 4.71
C GLY A 101 2.32 12.11 4.55
N ASN A 102 1.55 11.44 3.70
CA ASN A 102 0.12 11.70 3.53
C ASN A 102 -0.74 10.44 3.47
N ILE A 103 -1.47 10.22 4.56
CA ILE A 103 -2.42 9.12 4.70
C ILE A 103 -3.59 9.18 3.70
N THR A 104 -4.00 10.39 3.29
CA THR A 104 -5.09 10.59 2.34
C THR A 104 -4.69 10.14 0.95
N GLU A 105 -3.48 10.51 0.51
CA GLU A 105 -2.95 10.04 -0.78
C GLU A 105 -2.69 8.53 -0.77
N ALA A 106 -2.17 7.99 0.34
CA ALA A 106 -2.02 6.54 0.48
C ALA A 106 -3.36 5.80 0.36
N LEU A 107 -4.42 6.29 1.02
CA LEU A 107 -5.76 5.71 0.91
C LEU A 107 -6.38 5.88 -0.49
N ARG A 108 -6.10 7.00 -1.17
CA ARG A 108 -6.54 7.22 -2.56
C ARG A 108 -5.90 6.20 -3.50
N ILE A 109 -4.60 5.97 -3.37
CA ILE A 109 -3.86 4.94 -4.13
C ILE A 109 -4.41 3.55 -3.81
N CYS A 110 -4.64 3.24 -2.53
CA CYS A 110 -5.24 1.97 -2.14
C CYS A 110 -6.61 1.76 -2.80
N ARG A 111 -7.46 2.79 -2.82
CA ARG A 111 -8.80 2.69 -3.44
C ARG A 111 -8.70 2.45 -4.94
N LEU A 112 -7.86 3.23 -5.63
CA LEU A 112 -7.60 3.05 -7.06
C LEU A 112 -7.26 1.59 -7.38
N LEU A 113 -6.25 1.05 -6.69
CA LEU A 113 -5.78 -0.31 -6.94
C LEU A 113 -6.80 -1.37 -6.51
N CYS A 114 -7.49 -1.19 -5.38
CA CYS A 114 -8.54 -2.10 -4.94
C CYS A 114 -9.69 -2.20 -5.95
N ASP A 115 -10.14 -1.06 -6.47
CA ASP A 115 -11.24 -1.00 -7.44
C ASP A 115 -10.82 -1.59 -8.79
N SER A 116 -9.63 -1.28 -9.29
CA SER A 116 -9.15 -1.74 -10.61
C SER A 116 -8.75 -3.22 -10.63
N LEU A 117 -8.19 -3.74 -9.53
CA LEU A 117 -7.59 -5.09 -9.46
C LEU A 117 -8.41 -6.07 -8.60
N ASN A 118 -9.58 -5.66 -8.11
CA ASN A 118 -10.43 -6.45 -7.21
C ASN A 118 -9.69 -6.94 -5.95
N LEU A 119 -9.10 -5.99 -5.22
CA LEU A 119 -8.31 -6.24 -4.01
C LEU A 119 -9.04 -5.76 -2.75
N CYS A 120 -8.72 -6.39 -1.62
CA CYS A 120 -9.00 -5.93 -0.28
C CYS A 120 -7.85 -5.09 0.26
N CYS A 121 -8.12 -4.18 1.20
CA CYS A 121 -7.09 -3.34 1.83
C CYS A 121 -6.92 -3.71 3.32
N TRP A 122 -5.76 -4.23 3.70
CA TRP A 122 -5.39 -4.53 5.09
C TRP A 122 -4.57 -3.40 5.70
N SER A 123 -4.93 -2.93 6.89
CA SER A 123 -4.10 -1.99 7.65
C SER A 123 -3.18 -2.73 8.63
N MET A 124 -1.87 -2.56 8.49
CA MET A 124 -0.89 -3.16 9.41
C MET A 124 -0.93 -2.56 10.81
N LYS A 125 -1.31 -1.27 10.93
CA LYS A 125 -1.43 -0.59 12.23
C LYS A 125 -2.71 -0.96 12.96
N LEU A 126 -3.82 -1.11 12.24
CA LEU A 126 -5.12 -1.45 12.84
C LEU A 126 -5.37 -2.96 12.91
N ARG A 127 -4.56 -3.77 12.22
CA ARG A 127 -4.66 -5.24 12.13
C ARG A 127 -6.05 -5.71 11.70
N ARG A 128 -6.59 -5.07 10.66
CA ARG A 128 -7.88 -5.42 10.06
C ARG A 128 -7.99 -4.96 8.63
N THR A 129 -8.90 -5.57 7.89
CA THR A 129 -9.35 -5.07 6.59
C THR A 129 -10.11 -3.75 6.76
N ILE A 130 -9.86 -2.82 5.85
CA ILE A 130 -10.48 -1.50 5.76
C ILE A 130 -11.49 -1.54 4.61
N ASP A 131 -12.73 -1.14 4.90
CA ASP A 131 -13.72 -0.88 3.86
C ASP A 131 -13.47 0.52 3.30
N LEU A 132 -12.77 0.58 2.16
CA LEU A 132 -12.45 1.84 1.48
C LEU A 132 -13.69 2.55 0.93
N ASN A 133 -14.84 1.88 0.82
CA ASN A 133 -16.10 2.51 0.39
C ASN A 133 -16.93 3.05 1.56
N ASN A 134 -16.59 2.65 2.78
CA ASN A 134 -17.20 3.17 4.00
C ASN A 134 -16.47 4.44 4.49
N VAL A 135 -17.13 5.58 4.34
CA VAL A 135 -16.60 6.88 4.76
C VAL A 135 -16.18 6.89 6.23
N ASN A 136 -16.95 6.26 7.12
CA ASN A 136 -16.62 6.23 8.55
C ASN A 136 -15.35 5.41 8.81
N ASP A 137 -15.15 4.32 8.05
CA ASP A 137 -13.97 3.50 8.19
C ASP A 137 -12.71 4.26 7.75
N VAL A 138 -12.78 4.92 6.58
CA VAL A 138 -11.72 5.80 6.07
C VAL A 138 -11.39 6.92 7.07
N VAL A 139 -12.41 7.59 7.63
CA VAL A 139 -12.22 8.65 8.65
C VAL A 139 -11.52 8.09 9.90
N ASN A 140 -11.86 6.87 10.33
CA ASN A 140 -11.21 6.25 11.48
C ASN A 140 -9.72 5.97 11.21
N VAL A 141 -9.36 5.54 10.00
CA VAL A 141 -7.96 5.32 9.61
C VAL A 141 -7.17 6.64 9.64
N VAL A 142 -7.72 7.71 9.05
CA VAL A 142 -7.09 9.04 9.05
C VAL A 142 -6.96 9.59 10.47
N SER A 143 -8.00 9.46 11.29
CA SER A 143 -7.96 9.87 12.71
C SER A 143 -6.88 9.10 13.48
N HIS A 144 -6.74 7.80 13.23
CA HIS A 144 -5.70 6.98 13.84
C HIS A 144 -4.30 7.44 13.43
N TYR A 145 -4.07 7.69 12.14
CA TYR A 145 -2.80 8.22 11.64
C TYR A 145 -2.44 9.55 12.31
N ASN A 146 -3.36 10.51 12.34
CA ASN A 146 -3.12 11.84 12.94
C ASN A 146 -2.82 11.75 14.45
N LYS A 147 -3.43 10.78 15.16
CA LYS A 147 -3.11 10.54 16.57
C LYS A 147 -1.69 10.02 16.76
N LEU A 148 -1.15 9.27 15.80
CA LEU A 148 0.23 8.79 15.85
C LEU A 148 1.22 9.90 15.48
N SER A 149 0.94 10.67 14.43
CA SER A 149 1.82 11.78 13.99
C SER A 149 1.93 12.90 15.04
N ASN A 150 0.88 13.13 15.84
CA ASN A 150 0.89 14.15 16.89
C ASN A 150 1.53 13.69 18.21
N ARG A 151 2.03 12.44 18.27
CA ARG A 151 2.71 11.88 19.46
C ARG A 151 4.24 11.87 19.35
N SER A 152 4.79 12.24 18.19
CA SER A 152 6.22 12.43 17.93
C SER A 152 6.71 13.81 18.33
#